data_AF-A0A1Y3TBP4-F1
#
_entry.id   AF-A0A1Y3TBP4-F1
#
_cell.length_a   1.000
_cell.length_b   1.000
_cell.length_c   1.000
_cell.angle_alpha   90.00
_cell.angle_beta   90.00
_cell.angle_gamma   90.00
#
_symmetry.space_group_name_H-M   'P 1'
#
loop_
_entity.id
_entity.type
_entity.pdbx_description
1 polymer ?
#
loop_
_entity_poly.entity_id
_entity_poly.type
_entity_poly.pdbx_seq_one_letter_code
_entity_poly.pdbx_strand_id
1 'polypeptide(L)'
;MYTHNDLASDCDAIRKKIESTDITEETFAEIEESLRALIPKENVVYQQILDLVQQANEMCKLHRAIPATINSVYRDLKIKKLEADGVDLSNSYNRNQKYGSYIEHCLSWAGIPLKVELKKSYR
;
A
#
# COMPACT_ATOMS: atom_id res chain seq x y z
N MET A 1 -14.89 -3.65 16.45
CA MET A 1 -14.65 -2.91 15.20
C MET A 1 -15.65 -3.42 14.19
N TYR A 2 -16.43 -2.54 13.56
CA TYR A 2 -17.39 -2.94 12.53
C TYR A 2 -16.66 -3.14 11.20
N THR A 3 -16.90 -4.26 10.52
CA THR A 3 -16.14 -4.72 9.35
C THR A 3 -17.03 -4.84 8.11
N HIS A 4 -16.40 -5.09 6.96
CA HIS A 4 -17.12 -5.44 5.73
C HIS A 4 -18.06 -6.63 5.92
N ASN A 5 -17.64 -7.66 6.67
CA ASN A 5 -18.45 -8.86 6.88
C ASN A 5 -19.66 -8.57 7.78
N ASP A 6 -19.49 -7.68 8.78
CA ASP A 6 -20.61 -7.22 9.59
C ASP A 6 -21.63 -6.46 8.73
N LEU A 7 -21.16 -5.59 7.82
CA LEU A 7 -22.02 -4.87 6.86
C LEU A 7 -22.75 -5.79 5.90
N ALA A 8 -22.07 -6.81 5.38
CA ALA A 8 -22.70 -7.80 4.51
C ALA A 8 -23.78 -8.59 5.26
N SER A 9 -23.51 -8.99 6.51
CA SER A 9 -24.46 -9.70 7.35
C SER A 9 -25.69 -8.86 7.69
N ASP A 10 -25.51 -7.58 8.05
CA ASP A 10 -26.61 -6.65 8.31
C ASP A 10 -27.47 -6.42 7.05
N CYS A 11 -26.84 -6.27 5.88
CA CYS A 11 -27.55 -6.17 4.60
C CYS A 11 -28.38 -7.44 4.31
N ASP A 12 -27.80 -8.63 4.52
CA ASP A 12 -28.47 -9.90 4.29
C ASP A 12 -29.65 -10.12 5.26
N ALA A 13 -29.52 -9.65 6.51
CA ALA A 13 -30.61 -9.70 7.48
C ALA A 13 -31.81 -8.84 7.03
N ILE A 14 -31.56 -7.61 6.57
CA ILE A 14 -32.61 -6.74 6.02
C ILE A 14 -33.24 -7.39 4.77
N ARG A 15 -32.42 -7.97 3.88
CA ARG A 15 -32.91 -8.67 2.68
C ARG A 15 -33.85 -9.82 3.04
N LYS A 16 -33.47 -10.65 4.00
CA LYS A 16 -34.31 -11.75 4.50
C LYS A 16 -35.60 -11.22 5.13
N LYS A 17 -35.56 -10.09 5.86
CA LYS A 17 -36.77 -9.47 6.43
C LYS A 17 -37.74 -9.04 5.33
N ILE A 18 -37.25 -8.44 4.24
CA ILE A 18 -38.05 -8.08 3.06
C ILE A 18 -38.69 -9.33 2.42
N GLU A 19 -37.92 -10.42 2.27
CA GLU A 19 -38.39 -11.65 1.62
C GLU A 19 -39.41 -12.44 2.47
N SER A 20 -39.39 -12.28 3.79
CA SER A 20 -40.19 -13.08 4.73
C SER A 20 -41.38 -12.34 5.35
N THR A 21 -41.59 -11.07 5.00
CA THR A 21 -42.63 -10.22 5.62
C THR A 21 -43.49 -9.55 4.55
N ASP A 22 -44.80 -9.50 4.77
CA ASP A 22 -45.69 -8.67 3.96
C ASP A 22 -45.37 -7.18 4.17
N ILE A 23 -45.22 -6.44 3.08
CA ILE A 23 -44.86 -5.02 3.13
C ILE A 23 -46.12 -4.20 3.39
N THR A 24 -46.21 -3.71 4.62
CA THR A 24 -47.17 -2.73 5.12
C THR A 24 -46.43 -1.42 5.39
N GLU A 25 -47.16 -0.35 5.67
CA GLU A 25 -46.53 0.95 5.93
C GLU A 25 -45.67 0.96 7.20
N GLU A 26 -46.06 0.19 8.21
CA GLU A 26 -45.26 0.01 9.43
C GLU A 26 -43.97 -0.77 9.14
N THR A 27 -44.08 -1.92 8.46
CA THR A 27 -42.90 -2.74 8.14
C THR A 27 -41.97 -2.05 7.15
N PHE A 28 -42.50 -1.23 6.24
CA PHE A 28 -41.71 -0.35 5.37
C PHE A 28 -40.90 0.66 6.18
N ALA A 29 -41.53 1.40 7.10
CA ALA A 29 -40.85 2.40 7.92
C ALA A 29 -39.72 1.81 8.76
N GLU A 30 -39.93 0.63 9.35
CA GLU A 30 -38.89 -0.08 10.11
C GLU A 30 -37.70 -0.51 9.24
N ILE A 31 -37.96 -1.00 8.02
CA ILE A 31 -36.91 -1.41 7.08
C ILE A 31 -36.15 -0.17 6.60
N GLU A 32 -36.85 0.94 6.34
CA GLU A 32 -36.22 2.20 5.94
C GLU A 32 -35.29 2.73 7.05
N GLU A 33 -35.74 2.71 8.31
CA GLU A 33 -34.90 3.10 9.46
C GLU A 33 -33.67 2.20 9.58
N SER A 34 -33.85 0.88 9.42
CA SER A 34 -32.75 -0.08 9.44
C SER A 34 -31.71 0.19 8.34
N LEU A 35 -32.16 0.50 7.12
CA LEU A 35 -31.30 0.87 6.01
C LEU A 35 -30.56 2.19 6.26
N ARG A 36 -31.25 3.20 6.81
CA ARG A 36 -30.62 4.47 7.19
C ARG A 36 -29.54 4.28 8.24
N ALA A 37 -29.74 3.36 9.18
CA ALA A 37 -28.73 3.01 10.18
C ALA A 37 -27.48 2.34 9.60
N LEU A 38 -27.53 1.80 8.37
CA LEU A 38 -26.36 1.24 7.69
C LEU A 38 -25.45 2.31 7.08
N ILE A 39 -25.95 3.50 6.75
CA ILE A 39 -25.16 4.58 6.13
C ILE A 39 -23.91 4.94 6.97
N PRO A 40 -24.01 5.25 8.28
CA PRO A 40 -22.82 5.56 9.07
C PRO A 40 -21.88 4.35 9.20
N LYS A 41 -22.41 3.12 9.21
CA LYS A 41 -21.63 1.89 9.30
C LYS A 41 -20.85 1.61 8.00
N GLU A 42 -21.46 1.86 6.85
CA GLU A 42 -20.82 1.79 5.53
C GLU A 42 -19.65 2.78 5.45
N ASN A 43 -19.84 4.00 5.92
CA ASN A 43 -18.76 4.98 5.95
C ASN A 43 -17.59 4.54 6.85
N VAL A 44 -17.85 3.88 7.98
CA VAL A 44 -16.78 3.28 8.81
C VAL A 44 -15.97 2.25 8.03
N VAL A 45 -16.64 1.35 7.30
CA VAL A 45 -15.96 0.36 6.44
C VAL A 45 -15.19 1.05 5.33
N TYR A 46 -15.75 2.08 4.70
CA TYR A 46 -15.09 2.85 3.66
C TYR A 46 -13.81 3.53 4.15
N GLN A 47 -13.83 4.15 5.33
CA GLN A 47 -12.62 4.74 5.93
C GLN A 47 -11.54 3.68 6.19
N GLN A 48 -11.92 2.50 6.69
CA GLN A 48 -10.96 1.40 6.87
C GLN A 48 -10.30 0.99 5.55
N ILE A 49 -11.06 0.95 4.45
CA ILE A 49 -10.51 0.66 3.11
C ILE A 49 -9.51 1.75 2.69
N LEU A 50 -9.83 3.03 2.92
CA LEU A 50 -8.92 4.13 2.61
C LEU A 50 -7.61 4.02 3.40
N ASP A 51 -7.70 3.71 4.69
CA ASP A 51 -6.53 3.53 5.55
C ASP A 51 -5.65 2.37 5.07
N LEU A 52 -6.25 1.24 4.69
CA LEU A 52 -5.52 0.10 4.13
C LEU A 52 -4.83 0.44 2.81
N VAL A 53 -5.51 1.20 1.93
CA VAL A 53 -4.93 1.66 0.66
C VAL A 53 -3.76 2.62 0.90
N GLN A 54 -3.87 3.50 1.90
CA GLN A 54 -2.78 4.40 2.29
C GLN A 54 -1.57 3.60 2.80
N GLN A 55 -1.78 2.66 3.72
CA GLN A 55 -0.72 1.79 4.24
C GLN A 55 -0.05 0.98 3.12
N ALA A 56 -0.84 0.41 2.20
CA ALA A 56 -0.32 -0.31 1.04
C ALA A 56 0.54 0.58 0.14
N ASN A 57 0.12 1.84 -0.09
CA ASN A 57 0.91 2.79 -0.86
C ASN A 57 2.22 3.18 -0.18
N GLU A 58 2.24 3.32 1.14
CA GLU A 58 3.46 3.58 1.91
C GLU A 58 4.43 2.42 1.81
N MET A 59 3.95 1.18 1.94
CA MET A 59 4.76 -0.01 1.70
C MET A 59 5.31 -0.06 0.27
N CYS A 60 4.52 0.30 -0.74
CA CYS A 60 4.99 0.39 -2.12
C CYS A 60 6.11 1.43 -2.27
N LYS A 61 6.01 2.59 -1.61
CA LYS A 61 7.07 3.62 -1.62
C LYS A 61 8.35 3.11 -0.97
N LEU A 62 8.23 2.44 0.18
CA LEU A 62 9.38 1.82 0.86
C LEU A 62 10.07 0.79 -0.03
N HIS A 63 9.29 -0.11 -0.66
CA HIS A 63 9.82 -1.11 -1.58
C HIS A 63 10.66 -0.48 -2.71
N ARG A 64 10.23 0.68 -3.24
CA ARG A 64 10.99 1.42 -4.27
C ARG A 64 12.29 2.03 -3.74
N ALA A 65 12.34 2.45 -2.49
CA ALA A 65 13.50 3.10 -1.89
C ALA A 65 14.60 2.12 -1.45
N ILE A 66 14.22 0.86 -1.14
CA ILE A 66 15.14 -0.17 -0.64
C ILE A 66 16.30 -0.46 -1.63
N PRO A 67 16.07 -0.73 -2.94
CA PRO A 67 17.16 -0.96 -3.90
C PRO A 67 18.20 0.16 -3.94
N ALA A 68 17.74 1.42 -3.97
CA ALA A 68 18.63 2.58 -3.99
C ALA A 68 19.48 2.65 -2.71
N THR A 69 18.86 2.39 -1.56
CA THR A 69 19.55 2.37 -0.26
C THR A 69 20.58 1.25 -0.21
N ILE A 70 20.22 0.02 -0.59
CA ILE A 70 21.13 -1.13 -0.64
C ILE A 70 22.32 -0.82 -1.55
N ASN A 71 22.07 -0.30 -2.75
CA ASN A 71 23.14 0.00 -3.69
C ASN A 71 24.06 1.12 -3.19
N SER A 72 23.52 2.14 -2.52
CA SER A 72 24.34 3.19 -1.90
C SER A 72 25.25 2.61 -0.82
N VAL A 73 24.71 1.83 0.12
CA VAL A 73 25.51 1.21 1.18
C VAL A 73 26.54 0.25 0.61
N TYR A 74 26.19 -0.51 -0.45
CA TYR A 74 27.12 -1.41 -1.11
C TYR A 74 28.26 -0.68 -1.83
N ARG A 75 27.96 0.47 -2.46
CA ARG A 75 28.95 1.36 -3.05
C ARG A 75 29.93 1.89 -2.00
N ASP A 76 29.41 2.35 -0.86
CA ASP A 76 30.23 2.85 0.25
C ASP A 76 31.13 1.75 0.81
N LEU A 77 30.62 0.52 0.93
CA LEU A 77 31.41 -0.65 1.35
C LEU A 77 32.57 -0.92 0.39
N LYS A 78 32.32 -0.85 -0.93
CA LYS A 78 33.36 -1.06 -1.96
C LYS A 78 34.42 0.02 -1.93
N ILE A 79 34.04 1.28 -1.72
CA ILE A 79 34.96 2.40 -1.57
C ILE A 79 35.87 2.15 -0.36
N LYS A 80 35.30 1.87 0.82
CA LYS A 80 36.07 1.59 2.03
C LYS A 80 37.02 0.41 1.88
N LYS A 81 36.61 -0.62 1.15
CA LYS A 81 37.48 -1.76 0.86
C LYS A 81 38.70 -1.35 0.03
N LEU A 82 38.49 -0.59 -1.04
CA LEU A 82 39.60 -0.09 -1.88
C LEU A 82 40.56 0.81 -1.08
N GLU A 83 40.03 1.69 -0.23
CA GLU A 83 40.85 2.52 0.67
C GLU A 83 41.67 1.66 1.64
N ALA A 84 41.07 0.61 2.22
CA ALA A 84 41.78 -0.33 3.09
C ALA A 84 42.86 -1.15 2.35
N ASP A 85 42.63 -1.44 1.07
CA ASP A 85 43.60 -2.09 0.17
C ASP A 85 44.71 -1.10 -0.31
N GLY A 86 44.72 0.15 0.18
CA GLY A 86 45.72 1.16 -0.13
C GLY A 86 45.50 1.88 -1.47
N VAL A 87 44.31 1.77 -2.07
CA VAL A 87 43.98 2.46 -3.32
C VAL A 87 43.67 3.93 -3.02
N ASP A 88 44.44 4.84 -3.62
CA ASP A 88 44.14 6.26 -3.60
C ASP A 88 42.96 6.59 -4.54
N LEU A 89 41.79 6.81 -3.96
CA LEU A 89 40.57 7.22 -4.66
C LEU A 89 40.44 8.73 -4.84
N SER A 90 41.35 9.54 -4.27
CA SER A 90 41.43 10.97 -4.61
C SER A 90 41.93 11.17 -6.05
N ASN A 91 42.72 10.22 -6.55
CA ASN A 91 43.06 10.11 -7.95
C ASN A 91 41.83 9.77 -8.80
N SER A 92 41.44 10.72 -9.65
CA SER A 92 40.27 10.62 -10.53
C SER A 92 40.36 9.46 -11.54
N TYR A 93 41.56 9.07 -11.98
CA TYR A 93 41.75 7.89 -12.84
C TYR A 93 41.40 6.60 -12.10
N ASN A 94 41.85 6.46 -10.85
CA ASN A 94 41.53 5.29 -10.02
C ASN A 94 40.03 5.23 -9.75
N ARG A 95 39.43 6.34 -9.32
CA ARG A 95 38.02 6.41 -8.96
C ARG A 95 37.08 6.18 -10.13
N ASN A 96 37.34 6.81 -11.29
CA ASN A 96 36.37 6.85 -12.38
C ASN A 96 36.67 5.83 -13.49
N GLN A 97 37.94 5.50 -13.77
CA GLN A 97 38.30 4.61 -14.88
C GLN A 97 38.67 3.20 -14.40
N LYS A 98 39.65 3.10 -13.49
CA LYS A 98 40.19 1.79 -13.07
C LYS A 98 39.20 1.01 -12.20
N TYR A 99 38.59 1.67 -11.22
CA TYR A 99 37.66 1.05 -10.26
C TYR A 99 36.23 1.57 -10.36
N GLY A 100 35.94 2.50 -11.28
CA GLY A 100 34.60 3.07 -11.43
C GLY A 100 33.52 2.01 -11.65
N SER A 101 33.73 1.07 -12.58
CA SER A 101 32.79 -0.03 -12.82
C SER A 101 32.60 -0.93 -11.59
N TYR A 102 33.68 -1.19 -10.83
CA TYR A 102 33.58 -1.96 -9.60
C TYR A 102 32.71 -1.22 -8.57
N ILE A 103 32.97 0.07 -8.34
CA ILE A 103 32.23 0.92 -7.40
C ILE A 103 30.76 1.03 -7.80
N GLU A 104 30.46 1.29 -9.08
CA GLU A 104 29.09 1.49 -9.58
C GLU A 104 28.29 0.19 -9.75
N HIS A 105 28.92 -0.99 -9.65
CA HIS A 105 28.19 -2.24 -9.79
C HIS A 105 27.14 -2.41 -8.67
N CYS A 106 25.87 -2.38 -9.04
CA CYS A 106 24.73 -2.53 -8.15
C CYS A 106 24.59 -3.96 -7.60
N LEU A 107 24.10 -4.10 -6.37
CA LEU A 107 23.74 -5.38 -5.77
C LEU A 107 22.28 -5.76 -6.10
N SER A 108 21.43 -4.76 -6.27
CA SER A 108 19.99 -4.90 -6.46
C SER A 108 19.54 -4.04 -7.65
N TRP A 109 18.69 -4.60 -8.50
CA TRP A 109 18.02 -3.85 -9.57
C TRP A 109 16.72 -3.24 -9.04
N ALA A 110 16.36 -2.05 -9.54
CA ALA A 110 15.08 -1.42 -9.19
C ALA A 110 13.92 -2.25 -9.75
N GLY A 111 12.93 -2.56 -8.89
CA GLY A 111 11.73 -3.33 -9.26
C GLY A 111 10.68 -2.52 -10.02
N ILE A 112 9.63 -3.20 -10.47
CA ILE A 112 8.46 -2.59 -11.13
C ILE A 112 7.78 -1.60 -10.16
N PRO A 113 7.41 -0.38 -10.60
CA PRO A 113 6.72 0.56 -9.73
C PRO A 113 5.32 0.05 -9.34
N LEU A 114 5.18 -0.39 -8.10
CA LEU A 114 3.89 -0.80 -7.52
C LEU A 114 3.11 0.40 -6.97
N LYS A 115 1.81 0.48 -7.23
CA LYS A 115 0.90 1.51 -6.67
C LYS A 115 -0.47 0.89 -6.47
N VAL A 116 -1.14 1.20 -5.37
CA VAL A 116 -2.50 0.71 -5.08
C VAL A 116 -3.42 1.91 -4.97
N GLU A 117 -4.42 2.02 -5.84
CA GLU A 117 -5.38 3.12 -5.78
C GLU A 117 -6.80 2.58 -5.92
N LEU A 118 -7.73 3.17 -5.16
CA LEU A 118 -9.14 3.03 -5.49
C LEU A 118 -9.40 3.84 -6.75
N LYS A 119 -9.74 3.15 -7.85
CA LYS A 119 -10.33 3.84 -8.99
C LYS A 119 -11.67 4.39 -8.54
N LYS A 120 -11.87 5.70 -8.66
CA LYS A 120 -13.22 6.27 -8.60
C LYS A 120 -14.04 5.62 -9.71
N SER A 121 -14.93 4.70 -9.35
CA SER A 121 -16.02 4.31 -10.23
C SER A 121 -17.03 5.45 -10.20
N TYR A 122 -17.04 6.29 -11.23
CA TYR A 122 -18.13 7.23 -11.42
C TYR A 122 -19.41 6.41 -11.63
N ARG A 123 -20.40 6.62 -10.76
CA ARG A 123 -21.79 6.23 -11.00
C ARG A 123 -22.54 7.46 -11.48
#